data_AF-A0AA38WGR4-F1
#
_entry.id   AF-A0AA38WGR4-F1
#
_cell.length_a   1.000
_cell.length_b   1.000
_cell.length_c   1.000
_cell.angle_alpha   90.00
_cell.angle_beta   90.00
_cell.angle_gamma   90.00
#
_symmetry.space_group_name_H-M   'P 1'
#
loop_
_entity.id
_entity.type
_entity.pdbx_description
1 polymer ?
#
loop_
_entity_poly.entity_id
_entity_poly.type
_entity_poly.pdbx_seq_one_letter_code
_entity_poly.pdbx_strand_id
1 'polypeptide(L)'
;MANIAKLEFVALNISGKNYPSWKLDAEIHLDAKGLGNTIKNGNEASIQDKAKAMIFLRHHLHESLKAEYLTVKDPQELRINLKDRFDHLKTVMLPKAR
;
A
#
# COMPACT_ATOMS: atom_id res chain seq x y z
N MET A 1 -26.98 8.88 0.98
CA MET A 1 -25.90 8.99 -0.02
C MET A 1 -24.61 8.53 0.63
N ALA A 2 -23.92 7.53 0.07
CA ALA A 2 -22.61 7.15 0.59
C ALA A 2 -21.63 8.26 0.21
N ASN A 3 -21.00 8.90 1.20
CA ASN A 3 -19.83 9.73 0.95
C ASN A 3 -18.72 8.80 0.47
N ILE A 4 -18.60 8.65 -0.85
CA ILE A 4 -17.43 8.02 -1.45
C ILE A 4 -16.30 9.00 -1.19
N ALA A 5 -15.57 8.77 -0.10
CA ALA A 5 -14.37 9.53 0.19
C ALA A 5 -13.48 9.49 -1.06
N LYS A 6 -13.17 10.68 -1.58
CA LYS A 6 -12.36 10.83 -2.79
C LYS A 6 -10.96 10.34 -2.47
N LEU A 7 -10.51 9.33 -3.21
CA LEU A 7 -9.14 8.84 -3.12
C LEU A 7 -8.17 9.93 -3.60
N GLU A 8 -7.04 10.07 -2.90
CA GLU A 8 -5.96 10.97 -3.30
C GLU A 8 -5.29 10.49 -4.60
N PHE A 9 -5.23 9.18 -4.84
CA PHE A 9 -4.75 8.56 -6.07
C PHE A 9 -5.40 7.19 -6.30
N VAL A 10 -5.10 6.55 -7.44
CA VAL A 10 -5.74 5.29 -7.84
C VAL A 10 -5.42 4.17 -6.84
N ALA A 11 -6.46 3.52 -6.29
CA ALA A 11 -6.29 2.39 -5.38
C ALA A 11 -5.55 1.21 -6.03
N LEU A 12 -4.83 0.41 -5.22
CA LEU A 12 -4.18 -0.81 -5.67
C LEU A 12 -5.25 -1.79 -6.14
N ASN A 13 -5.21 -2.15 -7.41
CA ASN A 13 -6.17 -3.08 -7.97
C ASN A 13 -5.84 -4.52 -7.56
N ILE A 14 -6.85 -5.40 -7.60
CA ILE A 14 -6.70 -6.80 -7.19
C ILE A 14 -5.65 -7.57 -8.02
N SER A 15 -5.42 -7.15 -9.27
CA SER A 15 -4.42 -7.79 -10.13
C SER A 15 -2.98 -7.39 -9.82
N GLY A 16 -2.77 -6.34 -9.00
CA GLY A 16 -1.46 -5.80 -8.70
C GLY A 16 -0.74 -5.08 -9.86
N LYS A 17 -1.37 -4.96 -11.04
CA LYS A 17 -0.73 -4.37 -12.22
C LYS A 17 -0.29 -2.91 -12.01
N ASN A 18 -1.00 -2.16 -11.17
CA ASN A 18 -0.64 -0.78 -10.82
C ASN A 18 0.20 -0.68 -9.53
N TYR A 19 0.74 -1.78 -9.01
CA TYR A 19 1.52 -1.77 -7.79
C TYR A 19 2.72 -0.80 -7.80
N PRO A 20 3.53 -0.68 -8.89
CA PRO A 20 4.66 0.25 -8.89
C PRO A 20 4.24 1.72 -8.72
N SER A 21 3.19 2.16 -9.41
CA SER A 21 2.69 3.53 -9.28
C SER A 21 2.02 3.75 -7.93
N TRP A 22 1.16 2.80 -7.51
CA TRP A 22 0.50 2.86 -6.20
C TRP A 22 1.49 2.95 -5.04
N LYS A 23 2.56 2.15 -5.08
CA LYS A 23 3.60 2.13 -4.05
C LYS A 23 4.28 3.49 -3.95
N LEU A 24 4.65 4.08 -5.08
CA LEU A 24 5.31 5.38 -5.12
C LEU A 24 4.38 6.47 -4.57
N ASP A 25 3.13 6.51 -5.02
CA ASP A 25 2.14 7.49 -4.55
C ASP A 25 1.90 7.35 -3.05
N ALA A 26 1.75 6.12 -2.55
CA ALA A 26 1.56 5.86 -1.13
C ALA A 26 2.77 6.30 -0.29
N GLU A 27 4.00 6.01 -0.74
CA GLU A 27 5.24 6.42 -0.06
C GLU A 27 5.34 7.96 0.01
N ILE A 28 5.11 8.67 -1.10
CA ILE A 28 5.15 10.14 -1.15
C ILE A 28 4.09 10.77 -0.24
N HIS A 29 2.85 10.24 -0.25
CA HIS A 29 1.78 10.76 0.59
C HIS A 29 2.04 10.53 2.08
N LEU A 30 2.62 9.39 2.46
CA LEU A 30 3.01 9.13 3.84
C LEU A 30 4.14 10.08 4.26
N ASP A 31 5.15 10.30 3.42
CA ASP A 31 6.23 11.26 3.70
C ASP A 31 5.69 12.68 3.87
N ALA A 32 4.81 13.13 2.97
CA ALA A 32 4.17 14.45 3.05
C ALA A 32 3.35 14.66 4.32
N LYS A 33 2.79 13.58 4.89
CA LYS A 33 2.05 13.59 6.16
C LYS A 33 2.93 13.36 7.39
N GLY A 34 4.26 13.22 7.23
CA GLY A 34 5.19 12.90 8.32
C GLY A 34 5.08 11.45 8.83
N LEU A 35 4.43 10.57 8.07
CA LEU A 35 4.15 9.17 8.42
C LEU A 35 5.07 8.18 7.70
N GLY A 36 5.97 8.61 6.83
CA GLY A 36 6.80 7.71 6.02
C GLY A 36 7.71 6.76 6.81
N ASN A 37 8.07 7.11 8.05
CA ASN A 37 8.83 6.19 8.91
C ASN A 37 8.02 4.96 9.35
N THR A 38 6.68 5.03 9.37
CA THR A 38 5.80 3.93 9.83
C THR A 38 5.91 2.66 8.99
N ILE A 39 6.35 2.77 7.73
CA ILE A 39 6.46 1.66 6.77
C ILE A 39 7.90 1.14 6.60
N LYS A 40 8.85 1.71 7.34
CA LYS A 40 10.27 1.30 7.33
C LYS A 40 10.51 0.17 8.31
N ASN A 41 11.55 -0.63 8.04
CA ASN A 41 11.94 -1.72 8.93
C ASN A 41 12.43 -1.20 10.27
N GLY A 42 11.98 -1.83 11.37
CA GLY A 42 12.38 -1.47 12.72
C GLY A 42 11.86 -0.10 13.15
N ASN A 43 10.72 0.35 12.58
CA ASN A 43 10.18 1.65 12.92
C ASN A 43 9.70 1.72 14.38
N GLU A 44 10.01 2.83 15.04
CA GLU A 44 9.61 3.15 16.42
C GLU A 44 8.44 4.14 16.44
N ALA A 45 7.65 4.18 15.35
CA ALA A 45 6.55 5.11 15.24
C ALA A 45 5.47 4.83 16.30
N SER A 46 4.81 5.90 16.76
CA SER A 46 3.74 5.78 17.74
C SER A 46 2.60 4.88 17.23
N ILE A 47 1.88 4.23 18.15
CA ILE A 47 0.68 3.44 17.80
C ILE A 47 -0.32 4.29 17.02
N GLN A 48 -0.46 5.57 17.38
CA GLN A 48 -1.34 6.50 16.70
C GLN A 48 -0.93 6.74 15.25
N ASP A 49 0.36 6.95 14.98
CA ASP A 49 0.86 7.20 13.63
C ASP A 49 0.82 5.93 12.77
N LYS A 50 1.09 4.76 13.36
CA LYS A 50 0.84 3.47 12.71
C LYS A 50 -0.62 3.31 12.32
N ALA A 51 -1.56 3.66 13.22
CA ALA A 51 -2.98 3.60 12.92
C ALA A 51 -3.40 4.57 11.80
N LYS A 52 -2.90 5.81 11.81
CA LYS A 52 -3.14 6.78 10.72
C LYS A 52 -2.62 6.26 9.38
N ALA A 53 -1.40 5.71 9.34
CA ALA A 53 -0.83 5.12 8.14
C ALA A 53 -1.63 3.91 7.65
N MET A 54 -2.09 3.05 8.57
CA MET A 54 -2.92 1.89 8.23
C MET A 54 -4.28 2.26 7.65
N ILE A 55 -4.96 3.26 8.23
CA ILE A 55 -6.22 3.78 7.69
C ILE A 55 -6.00 4.28 6.26
N PHE A 56 -4.92 5.05 6.06
CA PHE A 56 -4.58 5.59 4.75
C PHE A 56 -4.28 4.51 3.71
N LEU A 57 -3.40 3.55 4.04
CA LEU A 57 -3.05 2.45 3.13
C LEU A 57 -4.28 1.63 2.77
N ARG A 58 -5.11 1.24 3.76
CA ARG A 58 -6.33 0.48 3.52
C ARG A 58 -7.37 1.24 2.71
N HIS A 59 -7.47 2.56 2.87
CA HIS A 59 -8.36 3.38 2.04
C HIS A 59 -8.02 3.24 0.55
N HIS A 60 -6.73 3.09 0.24
CA HIS A 60 -6.20 2.96 -1.12
C HIS A 60 -6.02 1.51 -1.59
N LEU A 61 -6.67 0.53 -0.97
CA LEU A 61 -6.70 -0.85 -1.46
C LEU A 61 -8.03 -1.17 -2.11
N HIS A 62 -8.02 -2.05 -3.11
CA HIS A 62 -9.22 -2.72 -3.57
C HIS A 62 -9.89 -3.50 -2.43
N GLU A 63 -11.22 -3.56 -2.42
CA GLU A 63 -12.01 -4.13 -1.31
C GLU A 63 -11.62 -5.59 -0.98
N SER A 64 -11.41 -6.43 -1.99
CA SER A 64 -10.94 -7.81 -1.79
C SER A 64 -9.57 -7.89 -1.10
N LEU A 65 -8.66 -6.95 -1.39
CA LEU A 65 -7.36 -6.90 -0.71
C LEU A 65 -7.51 -6.43 0.74
N LYS A 66 -8.45 -5.52 1.04
CA LYS A 66 -8.74 -5.13 2.43
C LYS A 66 -9.28 -6.30 3.24
N ALA A 67 -10.12 -7.14 2.63
CA ALA A 67 -10.65 -8.34 3.26
C ALA A 67 -9.54 -9.37 3.53
N GLU A 68 -8.66 -9.60 2.54
CA GLU A 68 -7.54 -10.54 2.67
C GLU A 68 -6.56 -10.13 3.77
N TYR A 69 -6.22 -8.84 3.86
CA TYR A 69 -5.31 -8.31 4.86
C TYR A 69 -6.03 -7.74 6.10
N LEU A 70 -7.26 -8.17 6.39
CA LEU A 70 -8.09 -7.62 7.48
C LEU A 70 -7.41 -7.74 8.85
N THR A 71 -6.63 -8.79 9.09
CA THR A 71 -5.96 -9.06 10.36
C THR A 71 -4.63 -8.33 10.53
N VAL A 72 -4.03 -7.81 9.45
CA VAL A 72 -2.75 -7.09 9.49
C VAL A 72 -2.96 -5.72 10.12
N LYS A 73 -2.28 -5.45 11.24
CA LYS A 73 -2.43 -4.21 12.01
C LYS A 73 -1.24 -3.26 11.90
N ASP A 74 -0.10 -3.75 11.40
CA ASP A 74 1.11 -2.96 11.26
C ASP A 74 1.32 -2.53 9.79
N PRO A 75 1.59 -1.24 9.53
CA PRO A 75 1.74 -0.72 8.16
C PRO A 75 3.02 -1.21 7.46
N GLN A 76 4.09 -1.48 8.20
CA GLN A 76 5.31 -2.07 7.65
C GLN A 76 5.02 -3.52 7.20
N GLU A 77 4.32 -4.31 8.01
CA GLU A 77 3.92 -5.68 7.66
C GLU A 77 3.05 -5.70 6.40
N LEU A 78 2.03 -4.83 6.34
CA LEU A 78 1.17 -4.72 5.15
C LEU A 78 1.98 -4.38 3.89
N ARG A 79 2.92 -3.42 3.97
CA ARG A 79 3.79 -3.07 2.84
C ARG A 79 4.65 -4.25 2.39
N ILE A 80 5.21 -5.02 3.31
CA ILE A 80 6.03 -6.19 2.99
C ILE A 80 5.19 -7.25 2.28
N ASN A 81 3.99 -7.55 2.78
CA ASN A 81 3.08 -8.55 2.17
C ASN A 81 2.67 -8.14 0.75
N LEU A 82 2.34 -6.86 0.54
CA LEU A 82 2.00 -6.34 -0.78
C LEU A 82 3.20 -6.35 -1.73
N LYS A 83 4.41 -6.06 -1.21
CA LYS A 83 5.65 -6.16 -1.97
C LYS A 83 5.88 -7.60 -2.43
N ASP A 84 5.92 -8.55 -1.51
CA ASP A 84 6.17 -9.97 -1.84
C ASP A 84 5.22 -10.49 -2.92
N ARG A 85 3.93 -10.12 -2.80
CA ARG A 85 2.89 -10.51 -3.75
C ARG A 85 2.96 -9.83 -5.13
N PHE A 86 3.45 -8.61 -5.24
CA PHE A 86 3.30 -7.84 -6.49
C PHE A 86 4.61 -7.36 -7.12
N ASP A 87 5.74 -7.34 -6.41
CA ASP A 87 7.04 -6.91 -6.97
C ASP A 87 7.49 -7.83 -8.12
N HIS A 88 7.13 -9.12 -8.05
CA HIS A 88 7.50 -10.12 -9.06
C HIS A 88 6.69 -10.02 -10.36
N LEU A 89 5.58 -9.28 -10.39
CA LEU A 89 4.79 -9.09 -11.61
C LEU A 89 5.55 -8.26 -12.68
N LYS A 90 6.63 -7.58 -12.30
CA LYS A 90 7.59 -6.99 -13.27
C LYS A 90 8.38 -8.06 -14.03
N THR A 91 8.69 -9.19 -13.42
CA THR A 91 9.59 -10.20 -13.99
C THR A 91 8.96 -10.94 -15.16
N VAL A 92 7.62 -11.02 -15.21
CA VAL A 92 6.89 -11.79 -16.22
C VAL A 92 6.62 -11.01 -17.52
N MET A 93 6.79 -9.68 -17.52
CA MET A 93 6.51 -8.84 -18.70
C MET A 93 7.75 -8.44 -19.52
N LEU A 94 8.93 -8.99 -19.26
CA LEU A 94 10.07 -8.82 -20.17
C LEU A 94 9.85 -9.68 -21.43
N PRO A 95 9.71 -9.10 -22.63
CA PRO A 95 9.82 -9.89 -23.84
C PRO A 95 11.25 -10.41 -23.89
N LYS A 96 11.43 -11.71 -24.11
CA LYS A 96 12.73 -12.22 -24.58
C LYS A 96 13.08 -11.41 -25.83
N ALA A 97 14.10 -10.56 -25.73
CA ALA A 97 14.72 -9.98 -26.91
C ALA A 97 15.13 -11.14 -27.81
N ARG A 98 14.60 -11.15 -29.04
CA ARG A 98 15.01 -12.04 -30.12
C ARG A 98 16.19 -11.43 -30.85
#